data_AF-A0A536ZLZ7-F1
#
_entry.id   AF-A0A536ZLZ7-F1
#
_cell.length_a   1.000
_cell.length_b   1.000
_cell.length_c   1.000
_cell.angle_alpha   90.00
_cell.angle_beta   90.00
_cell.angle_gamma   90.00
#
_symmetry.space_group_name_H-M   'P 1'
#
loop_
_entity.id
_entity.type
_entity.pdbx_description
1 polymer ?
#
loop_
_entity_poly.entity_id
_entity_poly.type
_entity_poly.pdbx_seq_one_letter_code
_entity_poly.pdbx_strand_id
1 'polypeptide(L)'
;MEKWTAPTDAVAGIAKRLGRVLAAPTREYAPFIAEGRIVGWIRPGRARRLAQWRDVFQRSERGIELARGLATPEARTTALAVVARTLSGEGALTAWRDEPYAVSAHPNRAPLFELERSAARYFGIHTFAAHANGLVGDDDRWQMWLARRSPTKAIDPGLLDNLVGGGIAARSNAEATLLKEAWEEAGIAAELASRARPAGSVDI
;
A
#
# COMPACT_ATOMS: atom_id res chain seq x y z
N MET A 1 -17.47 -23.81 -12.57
CA MET A 1 -16.65 -23.19 -11.50
C MET A 1 -16.06 -24.34 -10.69
N GLU A 2 -14.73 -24.47 -10.65
CA GLU A 2 -14.08 -25.59 -9.96
C GLU A 2 -14.09 -25.34 -8.45
N LYS A 3 -14.69 -26.25 -7.69
CA LYS A 3 -14.70 -26.18 -6.23
C LYS A 3 -13.38 -26.73 -5.72
N TRP A 4 -12.51 -25.86 -5.25
CA TRP A 4 -11.27 -26.26 -4.58
C TRP A 4 -11.51 -26.44 -3.09
N THR A 5 -11.05 -27.55 -2.54
CA THR A 5 -11.03 -27.80 -1.10
C THR A 5 -9.61 -27.61 -0.61
N ALA A 6 -9.43 -26.72 0.38
CA ALA A 6 -8.12 -26.51 0.99
C ALA A 6 -7.64 -27.79 1.67
N PRO A 7 -6.35 -28.15 1.55
CA PRO A 7 -5.80 -29.25 2.33
C PRO A 7 -5.83 -28.90 3.83
N THR A 8 -5.85 -29.92 4.68
CA THR A 8 -5.98 -29.75 6.14
C THR A 8 -4.82 -28.98 6.77
N ASP A 9 -3.66 -28.93 6.11
CA ASP A 9 -2.47 -28.20 6.53
C ASP A 9 -2.33 -26.80 5.90
N ALA A 10 -3.34 -26.34 5.13
CA ALA A 10 -3.27 -25.08 4.38
C ALA A 10 -2.91 -23.88 5.27
N VAL A 11 -3.51 -23.79 6.46
CA VAL A 11 -3.24 -22.69 7.42
C VAL A 11 -1.79 -22.72 7.89
N ALA A 12 -1.26 -23.90 8.23
CA ALA A 12 0.14 -24.05 8.64
C ALA A 12 1.10 -23.69 7.50
N GLY A 13 0.77 -24.10 6.26
CA GLY A 13 1.52 -23.73 5.06
C GLY A 13 1.55 -22.22 4.81
N ILE A 14 0.40 -21.55 4.94
CA ILE A 14 0.29 -20.09 4.83
C ILE A 14 1.11 -19.41 5.92
N ALA A 15 0.96 -19.82 7.19
CA ALA A 15 1.70 -19.24 8.32
C ALA A 15 3.21 -19.36 8.12
N LYS A 16 3.70 -20.53 7.69
CA LYS A 16 5.13 -20.75 7.38
C LYS A 16 5.61 -19.83 6.25
N ARG A 17 4.82 -19.67 5.19
CA ARG A 17 5.16 -18.77 4.07
C ARG A 17 5.19 -17.31 4.54
N LEU A 18 4.20 -16.87 5.30
CA LEU A 18 4.13 -15.51 5.85
C LEU A 18 5.32 -15.24 6.77
N GLY A 19 5.68 -16.16 7.67
CA GLY A 19 6.84 -16.00 8.54
C GLY A 19 8.15 -15.77 7.78
N ARG A 20 8.31 -16.37 6.58
CA ARG A 20 9.46 -16.11 5.71
C ARG A 20 9.36 -14.79 4.95
N VAL A 21 8.17 -14.44 4.43
CA VAL A 21 7.96 -13.24 3.62
C VAL A 21 7.97 -11.96 4.46
N LEU A 22 7.49 -12.05 5.70
CA LEU A 22 7.42 -10.97 6.69
C LEU A 22 8.64 -10.94 7.62
N ALA A 23 9.65 -11.78 7.36
CA ALA A 23 10.88 -11.78 8.14
C ALA A 23 11.55 -10.40 8.09
N ALA A 24 12.12 -9.98 9.23
CA ALA A 24 12.79 -8.70 9.33
C ALA A 24 13.82 -8.53 8.19
N PRO A 25 13.84 -7.37 7.51
CA PRO A 25 14.74 -7.16 6.41
C PRO A 25 16.21 -7.27 6.87
N THR A 26 17.01 -8.03 6.13
CA THR A 26 18.45 -8.20 6.40
C THR A 26 19.33 -7.10 5.80
N ARG A 27 18.74 -6.16 5.06
CA ARG A 27 19.44 -5.05 4.42
C ARG A 27 19.30 -3.80 5.25
N GLU A 28 20.29 -2.92 5.17
CA GLU A 28 20.21 -1.58 5.76
C GLU A 28 19.22 -0.69 5.01
N TYR A 29 18.42 0.06 5.78
CA TYR A 29 17.52 1.10 5.29
C TYR A 29 17.79 2.39 6.06
N ALA A 30 17.76 3.51 5.35
CA ALA A 30 17.79 4.84 5.93
C ALA A 30 16.35 5.32 6.15
N PRO A 31 16.04 5.91 7.32
CA PRO A 31 14.77 6.59 7.55
C PRO A 31 14.51 7.68 6.50
N PHE A 32 13.28 7.73 5.98
CA PHE A 32 12.71 8.88 5.30
C PHE A 32 11.85 9.65 6.31
N ILE A 33 12.18 10.92 6.51
CA ILE A 33 11.67 11.74 7.62
C ILE A 33 10.93 12.97 7.09
N ALA A 34 9.78 13.27 7.68
CA ALA A 34 9.04 14.50 7.46
C ALA A 34 8.59 15.07 8.81
N GLU A 35 8.82 16.38 9.04
CA GLU A 35 8.55 17.03 10.34
C GLU A 35 9.15 16.27 11.54
N GLY A 36 10.38 15.77 11.38
CA GLY A 36 11.08 15.02 12.42
C GLY A 36 10.52 13.62 12.72
N ARG A 37 9.52 13.14 11.98
CA ARG A 37 8.89 11.83 12.12
C ARG A 37 9.28 10.91 10.96
N ILE A 38 9.53 9.63 11.25
CA ILE A 38 9.78 8.63 10.21
C ILE A 38 8.46 8.35 9.49
N VAL A 39 8.48 8.48 8.17
CA VAL A 39 7.33 8.21 7.27
C VAL A 39 7.61 7.06 6.31
N GLY A 40 8.84 6.56 6.27
CA GLY A 40 9.22 5.44 5.45
C GLY A 40 10.67 5.02 5.63
N TRP A 41 11.05 3.97 4.91
CA TRP A 41 12.39 3.36 4.97
C TRP A 41 12.91 3.11 3.56
N ILE A 42 14.02 3.77 3.22
CA ILE A 42 14.57 3.72 1.86
C ILE A 42 15.97 3.10 1.84
N ARG A 43 16.29 2.41 0.75
CA ARG A 43 17.63 1.88 0.56
C ARG A 43 18.67 3.02 0.50
N PRO A 44 19.88 2.84 1.05
CA PRO A 44 20.92 3.88 1.06
C PRO A 44 21.25 4.47 -0.33
N GLY A 45 21.19 3.65 -1.39
CA GLY A 45 21.37 4.13 -2.77
C GLY A 45 20.29 5.12 -3.21
N ARG A 46 19.03 4.88 -2.84
CA ARG A 46 17.92 5.81 -3.12
C ARG A 46 18.01 7.06 -2.25
N ALA A 47 18.40 6.92 -0.99
CA ALA A 47 18.64 8.07 -0.11
C ALA A 47 19.69 9.03 -0.68
N ARG A 48 20.81 8.48 -1.16
CA ARG A 48 21.87 9.27 -1.83
C ARG A 48 21.39 9.99 -3.10
N ARG A 49 20.51 9.34 -3.87
CA ARG A 49 19.90 9.94 -5.06
C ARG A 49 18.90 11.04 -4.67
N LEU A 50 18.01 10.79 -3.71
CA LEU A 50 17.06 11.79 -3.23
C LEU A 50 17.77 13.03 -2.66
N ALA A 51 18.92 12.86 -2.01
CA ALA A 51 19.74 13.98 -1.53
C ALA A 51 20.27 14.94 -2.62
N GLN A 52 20.15 14.59 -3.91
CA GLN A 52 20.52 15.50 -5.00
C GLN A 52 19.50 16.63 -5.21
N TRP A 53 18.22 16.43 -4.84
CA TRP A 53 17.22 17.49 -4.84
C TRP A 53 17.32 18.30 -3.54
N ARG A 54 18.32 19.19 -3.46
CA ARG A 54 18.67 19.94 -2.24
C ARG A 54 17.56 20.85 -1.70
N ASP A 55 16.66 21.30 -2.58
CA ASP A 55 15.50 22.12 -2.20
C ASP A 55 14.36 21.28 -1.59
N VAL A 56 14.38 19.96 -1.80
CA VAL A 56 13.35 19.03 -1.32
C VAL A 56 13.84 18.18 -0.15
N PHE A 57 15.10 17.76 -0.18
CA PHE A 57 15.67 16.87 0.82
C PHE A 57 16.96 17.38 1.45
N GLN A 58 17.14 17.05 2.71
CA GLN A 58 18.36 17.28 3.48
C GLN A 58 18.80 15.95 4.10
N ARG A 59 20.10 15.67 4.09
CA ARG A 59 20.65 14.49 4.76
C ARG A 59 21.02 14.83 6.19
N SER A 60 20.64 13.98 7.12
CA SER A 60 21.05 14.03 8.52
C SER A 60 21.68 12.70 8.93
N GLU A 61 22.22 12.64 10.15
CA GLU A 61 22.67 11.39 10.76
C GLU A 61 21.52 10.37 10.92
N ARG A 62 20.27 10.85 11.00
CA ARG A 62 19.09 10.01 11.14
C ARG A 62 18.60 9.44 9.80
N GLY A 63 18.96 10.02 8.66
CA GLY A 63 18.46 9.57 7.36
C GLY A 63 18.32 10.68 6.32
N ILE A 64 17.31 10.56 5.47
CA ILE A 64 16.90 11.62 4.54
C ILE A 64 15.66 12.32 5.08
N GLU A 65 15.68 13.65 5.13
CA GLU A 65 14.60 14.47 5.67
C GLU A 65 14.04 15.40 4.59
N LEU A 66 12.74 15.68 4.62
CA LEU A 66 12.18 16.78 3.84
C LEU A 66 12.75 18.11 4.33
N ALA A 67 13.05 19.01 3.40
CA ALA A 67 13.59 20.33 3.69
C ALA A 67 12.64 21.14 4.58
N ARG A 68 13.20 21.83 5.58
CA ARG A 68 12.41 22.62 6.56
C ARG A 68 11.56 23.72 5.94
N GLY A 69 11.93 24.20 4.74
CA GLY A 69 11.16 25.19 3.99
C GLY A 69 9.81 24.68 3.46
N LEU A 70 9.62 23.35 3.40
CA LEU A 70 8.36 22.72 3.00
C LEU A 70 7.42 22.61 4.21
N ALA A 71 6.95 23.76 4.69
CA ALA A 71 6.25 23.88 5.98
C ALA A 71 4.82 23.30 6.01
N THR A 72 4.15 23.17 4.86
CA THR A 72 2.76 22.69 4.79
C THR A 72 2.67 21.32 4.11
N PRO A 73 1.61 20.52 4.38
CA PRO A 73 1.34 19.30 3.62
C PRO A 73 1.29 19.51 2.11
N GLU A 74 0.70 20.63 1.67
CA GLU A 74 0.55 20.98 0.26
C GLU A 74 1.90 21.29 -0.39
N ALA A 75 2.78 22.02 0.32
CA ALA A 75 4.12 22.32 -0.16
C ALA A 75 4.96 21.04 -0.34
N ARG A 76 4.90 20.14 0.64
CA ARG A 76 5.56 18.83 0.57
C ARG A 76 5.03 17.96 -0.57
N THR A 77 3.70 17.90 -0.71
CA THR A 77 3.01 17.17 -1.78
C THR A 77 3.46 17.68 -3.15
N THR A 78 3.48 19.00 -3.34
CA THR A 78 3.88 19.64 -4.60
C THR A 78 5.34 19.35 -4.94
N ALA A 79 6.24 19.53 -3.97
CA ALA A 79 7.67 19.26 -4.16
C ALA A 79 7.94 17.78 -4.49
N LEU A 80 7.28 16.86 -3.78
CA LEU A 80 7.41 15.42 -4.02
C LEU A 80 6.79 14.97 -5.32
N ALA A 81 5.72 15.62 -5.79
CA ALA A 81 5.12 15.32 -7.09
C ALA A 81 6.12 15.58 -8.25
N VAL A 82 6.90 16.66 -8.17
CA VAL A 82 7.96 16.94 -9.15
C VAL A 82 9.02 15.83 -9.13
N VAL A 83 9.50 15.45 -7.95
CA VAL A 83 10.49 14.37 -7.80
C VAL A 83 9.94 13.05 -8.33
N ALA A 84 8.69 12.70 -8.00
CA ALA A 84 8.05 11.48 -8.47
C ALA A 84 7.88 11.46 -9.99
N ARG A 85 7.51 12.60 -10.61
CA ARG A 85 7.43 12.72 -12.08
C ARG A 85 8.79 12.54 -12.75
N THR A 86 9.86 13.14 -12.22
CA THR A 86 11.23 12.92 -12.72
C THR A 86 11.61 11.44 -12.64
N LEU A 87 11.42 10.82 -11.47
CA LEU A 87 11.71 9.39 -11.27
C LEU A 87 10.90 8.49 -12.21
N SER A 88 9.64 8.84 -12.48
CA SER A 88 8.77 8.14 -13.43
C SER A 88 9.28 8.25 -14.87
N GLY A 89 9.64 9.46 -15.32
CA GLY A 89 10.21 9.70 -16.64
C GLY A 89 11.55 8.98 -16.88
N GLU A 90 12.30 8.73 -15.81
CA GLU A 90 13.55 7.94 -15.82
C GLU A 90 13.31 6.42 -15.70
N GLY A 91 12.06 5.96 -15.65
CA GLY A 91 11.70 4.54 -15.52
C GLY A 91 11.96 3.95 -14.12
N ALA A 92 12.21 4.78 -13.10
CA ALA A 92 12.46 4.32 -11.73
C ALA A 92 11.17 3.98 -10.97
N LEU A 93 10.02 4.46 -11.45
CA LEU A 93 8.69 4.14 -10.95
C LEU A 93 7.92 3.35 -12.01
N THR A 94 7.07 2.42 -11.57
CA THR A 94 6.26 1.57 -12.46
C THR A 94 4.79 1.74 -12.16
N ALA A 95 3.95 1.68 -13.20
CA ALA A 95 2.49 1.70 -13.08
C ALA A 95 1.94 2.96 -12.38
N TRP A 96 2.26 4.12 -12.95
CA TRP A 96 1.65 5.42 -12.59
C TRP A 96 0.13 5.37 -12.76
N ARG A 97 -0.63 5.96 -11.83
CA ARG A 97 -2.11 5.86 -11.78
C ARG A 97 -2.83 7.19 -11.57
N ASP A 98 -2.09 8.28 -11.31
CA ASP A 98 -2.68 9.55 -10.87
C ASP A 98 -3.57 9.34 -9.61
N GLU A 99 -3.06 8.51 -8.70
CA GLU A 99 -3.73 8.09 -7.47
C GLU A 99 -2.81 8.38 -6.28
N PRO A 100 -2.96 9.53 -5.63
CA PRO A 100 -2.16 9.87 -4.46
C PRO A 100 -2.52 8.98 -3.27
N TYR A 101 -1.52 8.64 -2.46
CA TYR A 101 -1.67 8.06 -1.13
C TYR A 101 -1.39 9.11 -0.07
N ALA A 102 -2.18 9.07 1.00
CA ALA A 102 -1.93 9.86 2.19
C ALA A 102 -0.74 9.27 2.97
N VAL A 103 0.28 10.08 3.25
CA VAL A 103 1.48 9.65 3.99
C VAL A 103 1.44 10.21 5.40
N SER A 104 1.38 9.33 6.39
CA SER A 104 1.41 9.68 7.80
C SER A 104 2.52 8.91 8.52
N ALA A 105 2.98 9.43 9.66
CA ALA A 105 3.94 8.72 10.50
C ALA A 105 3.30 7.53 11.25
N HIS A 106 1.97 7.49 11.33
CA HIS A 106 1.20 6.44 11.98
C HIS A 106 -0.22 6.41 11.38
N PRO A 107 -0.85 5.23 11.20
CA PRO A 107 -2.17 5.08 10.59
C PRO A 107 -3.24 6.04 11.16
N ASN A 108 -3.26 6.22 12.48
CA ASN A 108 -4.24 7.04 13.19
C ASN A 108 -3.85 8.53 13.33
N ARG A 109 -2.87 9.03 12.56
CA ARG A 109 -2.48 10.45 12.58
C ARG A 109 -2.82 11.12 11.26
N ALA A 110 -3.06 12.44 11.34
CA ALA A 110 -3.23 13.27 10.17
C ALA A 110 -2.07 13.10 9.18
N PRO A 111 -2.35 13.07 7.87
CA PRO A 111 -1.32 12.96 6.86
C PRO A 111 -0.40 14.17 6.86
N LEU A 112 0.88 13.91 6.65
CA LEU A 112 1.92 14.93 6.52
C LEU A 112 2.03 15.42 5.07
N PHE A 113 1.71 14.60 4.09
CA PHE A 113 1.66 14.96 2.67
C PHE A 113 0.97 13.84 1.87
N GLU A 114 0.76 14.07 0.59
CA GLU A 114 0.32 13.07 -0.37
C GLU A 114 1.46 12.71 -1.31
N LEU A 115 1.51 11.44 -1.75
CA LEU A 115 2.52 10.94 -2.67
C LEU A 115 1.89 9.96 -3.65
N GLU A 116 2.23 10.05 -4.93
CA GLU A 116 1.71 9.14 -5.96
C GLU A 116 1.93 7.67 -5.60
N ARG A 117 0.89 6.83 -5.78
CA ARG A 117 0.91 5.40 -5.46
C ARG A 117 2.10 4.66 -6.05
N SER A 118 2.49 4.94 -7.30
CA SER A 118 3.66 4.28 -7.93
C SER A 118 4.99 4.60 -7.24
N ALA A 119 5.07 5.71 -6.52
CA ALA A 119 6.25 6.12 -5.77
C ALA A 119 6.34 5.44 -4.39
N ALA A 120 5.27 4.82 -3.89
CA ALA A 120 5.21 4.30 -2.52
C ALA A 120 6.37 3.35 -2.18
N ARG A 121 6.64 2.36 -3.05
CA ARG A 121 7.75 1.41 -2.88
C ARG A 121 9.12 2.07 -3.05
N TYR A 122 9.22 3.14 -3.83
CA TYR A 122 10.48 3.85 -4.02
C TYR A 122 10.90 4.56 -2.74
N PHE A 123 9.94 5.27 -2.12
CA PHE A 123 10.08 6.01 -0.87
C PHE A 123 9.88 5.16 0.40
N GLY A 124 9.49 3.90 0.25
CA GLY A 124 9.31 2.95 1.35
C GLY A 124 8.31 3.45 2.39
N ILE A 125 7.30 4.21 1.96
CA ILE A 125 6.24 4.70 2.83
C ILE A 125 5.32 3.55 3.23
N HIS A 126 4.67 3.69 4.37
CA HIS A 126 3.59 2.79 4.74
C HIS A 126 2.37 3.06 3.84
N THR A 127 1.73 2.00 3.37
CA THR A 127 0.54 2.08 2.51
C THR A 127 -0.59 1.29 3.14
N PHE A 128 -1.82 1.73 2.90
CA PHE A 128 -3.01 1.08 3.45
C PHE A 128 -3.83 0.46 2.32
N ALA A 129 -4.51 -0.63 2.62
CA ALA A 129 -5.39 -1.32 1.70
C ALA A 129 -6.62 -1.87 2.44
N ALA A 130 -7.76 -1.91 1.76
CA ALA A 130 -8.97 -2.57 2.22
C ALA A 130 -9.12 -3.89 1.48
N HIS A 131 -9.38 -4.97 2.22
CA HIS A 131 -9.58 -6.31 1.67
C HIS A 131 -10.87 -6.90 2.28
N ALA A 132 -11.65 -7.61 1.47
CA ALA A 132 -12.83 -8.33 1.94
C ALA A 132 -12.80 -9.81 1.58
N ASN A 133 -13.19 -10.63 2.55
CA ASN A 133 -13.38 -12.06 2.40
C ASN A 133 -14.87 -12.34 2.21
N GLY A 134 -15.27 -12.85 1.05
CA GLY A 134 -16.65 -13.25 0.78
C GLY A 134 -16.92 -14.66 1.26
N LEU A 135 -17.61 -14.80 2.39
CA LEU A 135 -17.95 -16.08 2.98
C LEU A 135 -19.41 -16.44 2.70
N VAL A 136 -19.66 -17.71 2.39
CA VAL A 136 -21.02 -18.28 2.26
C VAL A 136 -21.07 -19.60 3.03
N GLY A 137 -22.17 -19.85 3.74
CA GLY A 137 -22.35 -21.04 4.58
C GLY A 137 -22.86 -20.71 5.97
N ASP A 138 -22.87 -21.73 6.82
CA ASP A 138 -23.24 -21.70 8.23
C ASP A 138 -22.15 -22.39 9.07
N ASP A 139 -22.31 -22.34 10.41
CA ASP A 139 -21.32 -22.60 11.46
C ASP A 139 -20.35 -23.78 11.23
N ASP A 140 -20.78 -24.84 10.53
CA ASP A 140 -19.97 -26.04 10.30
C ASP A 140 -19.36 -26.14 8.89
N ARG A 141 -19.82 -25.32 7.92
CA ARG A 141 -19.41 -25.43 6.50
C ARG A 141 -19.31 -24.07 5.82
N TRP A 142 -18.21 -23.39 6.05
CA TRP A 142 -17.85 -22.18 5.31
C TRP A 142 -17.22 -22.47 3.96
N GLN A 143 -17.63 -21.72 2.95
CA GLN A 143 -16.95 -21.57 1.67
C GLN A 143 -16.53 -20.12 1.49
N MET A 144 -15.39 -19.90 0.83
CA MET A 144 -14.87 -18.57 0.55
C MET A 144 -14.75 -18.35 -0.96
N TRP A 145 -15.21 -17.19 -1.41
CA TRP A 145 -14.94 -16.71 -2.75
C TRP A 145 -13.50 -16.18 -2.84
N LEU A 146 -12.74 -16.71 -3.80
CA LEU A 146 -11.42 -16.23 -4.17
C LEU A 146 -11.48 -15.68 -5.60
N ALA A 147 -11.02 -14.46 -5.78
CA ALA A 147 -10.90 -13.90 -7.12
C ALA A 147 -9.66 -14.47 -7.82
N ARG A 148 -9.67 -14.46 -9.15
CA ARG A 148 -8.47 -14.66 -9.96
C ARG A 148 -8.14 -13.36 -10.66
N ARG A 149 -6.93 -12.86 -10.43
CA ARG A 149 -6.46 -11.60 -11.02
C ARG A 149 -6.40 -11.72 -12.54
N SER A 150 -6.85 -10.68 -13.24
CA SER A 150 -6.74 -10.61 -14.70
C SER A 150 -5.31 -10.87 -15.17
N PRO A 151 -5.10 -11.60 -16.29
CA PRO A 151 -3.79 -11.75 -16.91
C PRO A 151 -3.11 -10.43 -17.28
N THR A 152 -3.88 -9.33 -17.40
CA THR A 152 -3.37 -8.00 -17.76
C THR A 152 -3.03 -7.11 -16.57
N LYS A 153 -3.24 -7.56 -15.32
CA LYS A 153 -2.84 -6.77 -14.14
C LYS A 153 -1.31 -6.60 -14.13
N ALA A 154 -0.85 -5.37 -13.89
CA ALA A 154 0.57 -5.03 -13.87
C ALA A 154 1.37 -5.73 -12.73
N ILE A 155 0.68 -6.16 -11.68
CA ILE A 155 1.26 -6.83 -10.51
C ILE A 155 0.52 -8.15 -10.32
N ASP A 156 1.27 -9.24 -10.20
CA ASP A 156 0.78 -10.59 -9.90
C ASP A 156 -0.38 -11.06 -10.80
N PRO A 157 -0.23 -11.05 -12.14
CA PRO A 157 -1.28 -11.49 -13.07
C PRO A 157 -1.60 -12.98 -12.91
N GLY A 158 -2.88 -13.34 -12.98
CA GLY A 158 -3.36 -14.73 -12.94
C GLY A 158 -3.36 -15.41 -11.56
N LEU A 159 -2.78 -14.77 -10.54
CA LEU A 159 -2.77 -15.29 -9.18
C LEU A 159 -4.16 -15.19 -8.53
N LEU A 160 -4.37 -15.98 -7.48
CA LEU A 160 -5.56 -15.87 -6.63
C LEU A 160 -5.46 -14.65 -5.72
N ASP A 161 -6.61 -14.07 -5.39
CA ASP A 161 -6.75 -12.88 -4.56
C ASP A 161 -7.96 -12.99 -3.61
N ASN A 162 -8.11 -12.02 -2.71
CA ASN A 162 -9.36 -11.83 -1.96
C ASN A 162 -10.54 -11.60 -2.91
N LEU A 163 -11.78 -11.65 -2.41
CA LEU A 163 -12.96 -11.35 -3.24
C LEU A 163 -12.90 -9.90 -3.74
N VAL A 164 -12.49 -8.98 -2.88
CA VAL A 164 -12.27 -7.55 -3.18
C VAL A 164 -11.00 -7.11 -2.48
N GLY A 165 -10.14 -6.34 -3.15
CA GLY A 165 -8.93 -5.80 -2.54
C GLY A 165 -8.39 -4.57 -3.26
N GLY A 166 -8.22 -3.46 -2.54
CA GLY A 166 -7.74 -2.21 -3.13
C GLY A 166 -6.91 -1.35 -2.18
N GLY A 167 -6.01 -0.55 -2.76
CA GLY A 167 -5.22 0.41 -2.01
C GLY A 167 -6.08 1.59 -1.58
N ILE A 168 -5.89 2.08 -0.35
CA ILE A 168 -6.64 3.23 0.16
C ILE A 168 -5.95 4.50 -0.33
N ALA A 169 -6.58 5.17 -1.29
CA ALA A 169 -6.14 6.46 -1.81
C ALA A 169 -6.18 7.56 -0.74
N ALA A 170 -5.45 8.65 -0.97
CA ALA A 170 -5.56 9.85 -0.18
C ALA A 170 -7.02 10.32 -0.15
N ARG A 171 -7.45 10.84 1.00
CA ARG A 171 -8.82 11.36 1.22
C ARG A 171 -9.92 10.30 1.08
N SER A 172 -9.55 9.01 1.03
CA SER A 172 -10.46 7.87 1.16
C SER A 172 -10.31 7.21 2.54
N ASN A 173 -11.19 6.27 2.83
CA ASN A 173 -11.09 5.37 3.99
C ASN A 173 -11.32 3.91 3.55
N ALA A 174 -11.18 2.97 4.49
CA ALA A 174 -11.31 1.55 4.17
C ALA A 174 -12.70 1.17 3.63
N GLU A 175 -13.77 1.76 4.16
CA GLU A 175 -15.15 1.51 3.73
C GLU A 175 -15.40 2.05 2.32
N ALA A 176 -15.09 3.32 2.07
CA ALA A 176 -15.26 3.94 0.76
C ALA A 176 -14.43 3.22 -0.32
N THR A 177 -13.19 2.82 0.02
CA THR A 177 -12.35 2.02 -0.86
C THR A 177 -12.99 0.66 -1.13
N LEU A 178 -13.49 -0.02 -0.09
CA LEU A 178 -14.15 -1.32 -0.26
C LEU A 178 -15.38 -1.22 -1.16
N LEU A 179 -16.25 -0.22 -0.98
CA LEU A 179 -17.45 -0.04 -1.80
C LEU A 179 -17.11 0.18 -3.27
N LYS A 180 -16.12 1.06 -3.55
CA LYS A 180 -15.63 1.32 -4.90
C LYS A 180 -15.08 0.04 -5.55
N GLU A 181 -14.14 -0.62 -4.87
CA GLU A 181 -13.44 -1.79 -5.42
C GLU A 181 -14.37 -2.99 -5.56
N ALA A 182 -15.36 -3.14 -4.67
CA ALA A 182 -16.35 -4.22 -4.75
C ALA A 182 -17.20 -4.13 -6.03
N TRP A 183 -17.55 -2.91 -6.44
CA TRP A 183 -18.21 -2.66 -7.71
C TRP A 183 -17.26 -2.92 -8.89
N GLU A 184 -16.07 -2.30 -8.87
CA GLU A 184 -15.13 -2.35 -10.00
C GLU A 184 -14.57 -3.76 -10.27
N GLU A 185 -14.30 -4.54 -9.23
CA GLU A 185 -13.64 -5.85 -9.35
C GLU A 185 -14.61 -7.03 -9.38
N ALA A 186 -15.77 -6.92 -8.70
CA ALA A 186 -16.70 -8.03 -8.50
C ALA A 186 -18.15 -7.72 -8.89
N GLY A 187 -18.47 -6.49 -9.32
CA GLY A 187 -19.84 -6.08 -9.64
C GLY A 187 -20.79 -6.13 -8.44
N ILE A 188 -20.25 -6.07 -7.21
CA ILE A 188 -21.06 -6.13 -5.99
C ILE A 188 -21.63 -4.74 -5.72
N ALA A 189 -22.96 -4.67 -5.63
CA ALA A 189 -23.66 -3.43 -5.37
C ALA A 189 -23.37 -2.89 -3.96
N ALA A 190 -23.40 -1.55 -3.81
CA ALA A 190 -23.05 -0.87 -2.57
C ALA A 190 -23.94 -1.30 -1.39
N GLU A 191 -25.21 -1.61 -1.66
CA GLU A 191 -26.18 -2.10 -0.66
C GLU A 191 -25.72 -3.43 -0.04
N LEU A 192 -25.06 -4.29 -0.81
CA LEU A 192 -24.50 -5.54 -0.31
C LEU A 192 -23.12 -5.31 0.32
N ALA A 193 -22.24 -4.56 -0.35
CA ALA A 193 -20.87 -4.31 0.12
C ALA A 193 -20.83 -3.57 1.46
N SER A 194 -21.76 -2.65 1.71
CA SER A 194 -21.90 -1.92 3.00
C SER A 194 -22.27 -2.82 4.18
N ARG A 195 -22.66 -4.07 3.95
CA ARG A 195 -22.92 -5.06 5.01
C ARG A 195 -21.65 -5.75 5.50
N ALA A 196 -20.50 -5.49 4.88
CA ALA A 196 -19.21 -6.01 5.33
C ALA A 196 -18.93 -5.56 6.77
N ARG A 197 -18.33 -6.46 7.57
CA ARG A 197 -17.98 -6.19 8.96
C ARG A 197 -16.46 -6.16 9.11
N PRO A 198 -15.89 -5.18 9.83
CA PRO A 198 -14.48 -5.19 10.17
C PRO A 198 -14.11 -6.48 10.91
N ALA A 199 -13.06 -7.16 10.45
CA ALA A 199 -12.59 -8.42 11.03
C ALA A 199 -11.16 -8.33 11.62
N GLY A 200 -10.55 -7.13 11.58
CA GLY A 200 -9.21 -6.86 12.07
C GLY A 200 -8.33 -6.15 11.04
N SER A 201 -7.05 -5.99 11.39
CA SER A 201 -6.00 -5.47 10.52
C SER A 201 -4.79 -6.41 10.53
N VAL A 202 -4.00 -6.36 9.46
CA VAL A 202 -2.72 -7.09 9.35
C VAL A 202 -1.65 -6.07 8.99
N ASP A 203 -0.65 -5.92 9.85
CA ASP A 203 0.51 -5.07 9.61
C ASP A 203 1.66 -5.91 9.03
N ILE A 204 2.23 -5.46 7.91
CA ILE A 204 3.17 -6.20 7.04
C ILE A 204 4.43 -5.38 6.78
#